data_AF-A0A9P6V9T0-F1
#
_entry.id   AF-A0A9P6V9T0-F1
#
_cell.length_a   1.000
_cell.length_b   1.000
_cell.length_c   1.000
_cell.angle_alpha   90.00
_cell.angle_beta   90.00
_cell.angle_gamma   90.00
#
_symmetry.space_group_name_H-M   'P 1'
#
loop_
_entity.id
_entity.type
_entity.pdbx_description
1 polymer ?
#
loop_
_entity_poly.entity_id
_entity_poly.type
_entity_poly.pdbx_seq_one_letter_code
_entity_poly.pdbx_strand_id
1 'polypeptide(L)'
;MTRHTNGHHHQPSFSSSSSNGQPHHHHSSSSSVNPFAGQNIGYLRLAVVGDSGVGKTSFARQFTETLPEVLSHDWEPLSPTHSEDDDYKRTDTLIEKVSSTMMEIPWDNMDADDEVPARNLVFVDTPGYGSVVDAQANFDMFMAYIGQTFDEKNKRISPFTEVSNNELMRSLVTGVGAHKFIDVCFYLIVHRLKPIDVEYMRLISEKANVVPVVCKVDTQSEQDVRDLKVNVLRTLKEQGVSIYTFRIDYDRLIHMAENGQVGGPPFAVSNTSVKPVSADANDHIAFKPAANELPLLRKLVLETQITNIRQFTVKKFINWRGKHLAQQQQQHQQQQQQSSQQQPYYQQHQYQQAAR
;
A
#
# COMPACT_ATOMS: atom_id res chain seq x y z
N MET A 1 55.41 -62.45 28.95
CA MET A 1 55.69 -63.88 28.67
C MET A 1 54.34 -64.60 28.49
N THR A 2 54.22 -65.43 27.43
CA THR A 2 53.22 -66.51 27.19
C THR A 2 51.73 -66.12 27.11
N ARG A 3 51.07 -66.07 25.94
CA ARG A 3 50.44 -67.19 25.16
C ARG A 3 49.61 -68.16 26.02
N HIS A 4 48.28 -68.22 25.82
CA HIS A 4 47.60 -69.30 25.07
C HIS A 4 46.08 -69.16 25.06
N THR A 5 45.52 -69.56 23.92
CA THR A 5 44.12 -69.74 23.53
C THR A 5 43.45 -70.94 24.20
N ASN A 6 42.12 -70.91 24.38
CA ASN A 6 41.22 -72.00 23.97
C ASN A 6 39.75 -71.58 24.10
N GLY A 7 38.98 -71.81 23.03
CA GLY A 7 37.52 -71.80 23.05
C GLY A 7 36.98 -73.16 22.62
N HIS A 8 35.73 -73.46 22.97
CA HIS A 8 34.82 -74.44 22.34
C HIS A 8 33.39 -73.99 22.73
N HIS A 9 32.56 -73.49 21.79
CA HIS A 9 31.69 -74.22 20.85
C HIS A 9 30.52 -74.96 21.50
N HIS A 10 29.29 -74.43 21.35
CA HIS A 10 28.22 -75.15 20.66
C HIS A 10 27.14 -74.20 20.10
N GLN A 11 26.97 -74.33 18.79
CA GLN A 11 25.94 -73.86 17.85
C GLN A 11 24.82 -74.94 17.77
N PRO A 12 23.80 -74.92 16.86
CA PRO A 12 23.15 -73.82 16.12
C PRO A 12 21.59 -74.00 15.94
N SER A 13 20.90 -73.05 15.29
CA SER A 13 20.17 -73.24 14.00
C SER A 13 18.63 -73.28 14.15
N PHE A 14 17.70 -72.90 13.26
CA PHE A 14 17.53 -72.32 11.89
C PHE A 14 16.18 -71.54 11.95
N SER A 15 15.80 -70.53 11.14
CA SER A 15 15.52 -70.50 9.68
C SER A 15 15.14 -69.05 9.25
N SER A 16 15.83 -68.38 8.30
CA SER A 16 15.44 -68.08 6.88
C SER A 16 13.97 -67.67 6.67
N SER A 17 13.56 -66.59 5.97
CA SER A 17 14.02 -66.00 4.69
C SER A 17 13.35 -64.62 4.44
N SER A 18 14.10 -63.57 4.08
CA SER A 18 14.19 -62.91 2.75
C SER A 18 13.00 -62.06 2.26
N SER A 19 13.20 -60.74 2.08
CA SER A 19 12.90 -60.02 0.82
C SER A 19 13.36 -58.56 0.84
N ASN A 20 14.02 -58.19 -0.26
CA ASN A 20 14.54 -56.86 -0.65
C ASN A 20 13.52 -55.72 -0.63
N GLY A 21 14.03 -54.50 -0.40
CA GLY A 21 13.37 -53.25 -0.79
C GLY A 21 13.87 -52.01 -0.05
N GLN A 22 15.06 -51.49 -0.38
CA GLN A 22 15.47 -50.14 0.02
C GLN A 22 14.83 -49.10 -0.91
N PRO A 23 14.20 -48.03 -0.39
CA PRO A 23 14.04 -46.80 -1.13
C PRO A 23 15.21 -45.85 -0.80
N HIS A 24 15.96 -45.50 -1.85
CA HIS A 24 16.88 -44.36 -1.81
C HIS A 24 16.08 -43.06 -1.64
N HIS A 25 16.13 -42.45 -0.46
CA HIS A 25 15.74 -41.05 -0.30
C HIS A 25 16.91 -40.15 -0.72
N HIS A 26 16.81 -39.61 -1.92
CA HIS A 26 17.54 -38.41 -2.33
C HIS A 26 17.13 -37.25 -1.42
N HIS A 27 18.01 -36.80 -0.53
CA HIS A 27 17.89 -35.48 0.09
C HIS A 27 18.21 -34.43 -0.98
N SER A 28 17.17 -33.91 -1.62
CA SER A 28 17.23 -32.72 -2.45
C SER A 28 17.39 -31.48 -1.56
N SER A 29 18.43 -30.70 -1.86
CA SER A 29 18.56 -29.24 -1.67
C SER A 29 18.00 -28.64 -0.38
N SER A 30 18.90 -28.18 0.48
CA SER A 30 18.64 -27.14 1.47
C SER A 30 17.96 -25.94 0.80
N SER A 31 16.65 -25.84 0.93
CA SER A 31 15.92 -24.60 0.72
C SER A 31 16.46 -23.62 1.74
N SER A 32 17.17 -22.59 1.29
CA SER A 32 17.48 -21.44 2.12
C SER A 32 16.15 -20.80 2.54
N VAL A 33 15.65 -21.16 3.72
CA VAL A 33 14.48 -20.53 4.31
C VAL A 33 14.83 -19.05 4.44
N ASN A 34 14.10 -18.20 3.71
CA ASN A 34 14.30 -16.77 3.74
C ASN A 34 14.02 -16.27 5.16
N PRO A 35 15.02 -15.74 5.89
CA PRO A 35 14.87 -15.40 7.31
C PRO A 35 13.90 -14.23 7.54
N PHE A 36 13.50 -13.53 6.48
CA PHE A 36 12.56 -12.42 6.52
C PHE A 36 11.11 -12.83 6.19
N ALA A 37 10.89 -14.05 5.66
CA ALA A 37 9.55 -14.53 5.32
C ALA A 37 8.65 -14.56 6.57
N GLY A 38 7.46 -13.97 6.49
CA GLY A 38 6.52 -13.98 7.62
C GLY A 38 6.76 -12.86 8.65
N GLN A 39 7.56 -11.83 8.35
CA GLN A 39 7.75 -10.72 9.27
C GLN A 39 6.45 -9.90 9.47
N ASN A 40 6.08 -9.68 10.73
CA ASN A 40 4.86 -8.98 11.10
C ASN A 40 4.96 -7.47 10.82
N ILE A 41 4.57 -7.04 9.62
CA ILE A 41 4.40 -5.63 9.26
C ILE A 41 3.09 -5.03 9.81
N GLY A 42 2.21 -5.85 10.40
CA GLY A 42 0.84 -5.47 10.72
C GLY A 42 -0.07 -5.37 9.49
N TYR A 43 -1.28 -4.88 9.71
CA TYR A 43 -2.20 -4.49 8.65
C TYR A 43 -1.79 -3.14 8.06
N LEU A 44 -1.70 -3.07 6.74
CA LEU A 44 -1.28 -1.89 5.99
C LEU A 44 -1.99 -1.86 4.63
N ARG A 45 -2.55 -0.70 4.27
CA ARG A 45 -3.20 -0.53 2.96
C ARG A 45 -2.52 0.55 2.14
N LEU A 46 -2.10 0.18 0.96
CA LEU A 46 -1.36 1.00 0.00
C LEU A 46 -2.26 1.24 -1.21
N ALA A 47 -2.18 2.41 -1.84
CA ALA A 47 -2.85 2.70 -3.10
C ALA A 47 -1.83 3.14 -4.14
N VAL A 48 -2.06 2.79 -5.40
CA VAL A 48 -1.27 3.26 -6.54
C VAL A 48 -2.17 4.07 -7.46
N VAL A 49 -1.77 5.32 -7.68
CA VAL A 49 -2.57 6.32 -8.38
C VAL A 49 -1.68 7.04 -9.39
N GLY A 50 -2.26 7.46 -10.52
CA GLY A 50 -1.54 8.20 -11.55
C GLY A 50 -2.16 7.99 -12.92
N ASP A 51 -1.48 8.53 -13.93
CA ASP A 51 -1.98 8.48 -15.29
C ASP A 51 -2.05 7.04 -15.85
N SER A 52 -2.67 6.87 -17.00
CA SER A 52 -2.76 5.60 -17.71
C SER A 52 -1.42 5.23 -18.33
N GLY A 53 -1.06 3.95 -18.30
CA GLY A 53 0.21 3.47 -18.87
C GLY A 53 1.48 3.85 -18.08
N VAL A 54 1.38 4.50 -16.92
CA VAL A 54 2.55 4.86 -16.08
C VAL A 54 3.18 3.67 -15.34
N GLY A 55 2.52 2.51 -15.35
CA GLY A 55 3.01 1.28 -14.70
C GLY A 55 2.54 1.07 -13.26
N LYS A 56 1.30 1.47 -12.92
CA LYS A 56 0.71 1.32 -11.57
C LYS A 56 0.66 -0.14 -11.11
N THR A 57 0.05 -1.01 -11.91
CA THR A 57 -0.06 -2.45 -11.62
C THR A 57 1.32 -3.10 -11.53
N SER A 58 2.23 -2.78 -12.45
CA SER A 58 3.60 -3.28 -12.42
C SER A 58 4.35 -2.84 -11.17
N PHE A 59 4.20 -1.57 -10.76
CA PHE A 59 4.79 -1.05 -9.54
C PHE A 59 4.23 -1.77 -8.30
N ALA A 60 2.91 -1.91 -8.18
CA ALA A 60 2.29 -2.61 -7.04
C ALA A 60 2.70 -4.08 -6.96
N ARG A 61 2.73 -4.76 -8.12
CA ARG A 61 3.21 -6.13 -8.26
C ARG A 61 4.68 -6.24 -7.86
N GLN A 62 5.57 -5.45 -8.46
CA GLN A 62 6.99 -5.47 -8.14
C GLN A 62 7.22 -5.12 -6.68
N PHE A 63 6.54 -4.09 -6.14
CA PHE A 63 6.56 -3.71 -4.73
C PHE A 63 6.30 -4.91 -3.83
N THR A 64 5.39 -5.80 -4.22
CA THR A 64 4.96 -6.97 -3.44
C THR A 64 5.81 -8.21 -3.71
N GLU A 65 5.95 -8.66 -4.95
CA GLU A 65 6.56 -9.95 -5.32
C GLU A 65 8.04 -10.04 -4.96
N THR A 66 8.72 -8.90 -4.87
CA THR A 66 10.13 -8.87 -4.48
C THR A 66 10.34 -8.48 -3.01
N LEU A 67 9.28 -8.52 -2.19
CA LEU A 67 9.39 -8.46 -0.73
C LEU A 67 9.75 -9.83 -0.18
N PRO A 68 10.89 -9.95 0.53
CA PRO A 68 11.28 -11.17 1.22
C PRO A 68 10.22 -11.69 2.21
N GLU A 69 9.41 -10.80 2.77
CA GLU A 69 8.45 -11.11 3.85
C GLU A 69 7.16 -11.78 3.35
N VAL A 70 6.87 -11.71 2.05
CA VAL A 70 5.60 -12.16 1.48
C VAL A 70 5.53 -13.69 1.45
N LEU A 71 4.49 -14.21 2.10
CA LEU A 71 4.14 -15.63 2.16
C LEU A 71 3.23 -16.04 0.98
N SER A 72 2.29 -15.18 0.61
CA SER A 72 1.34 -15.41 -0.48
C SER A 72 0.78 -14.10 -1.03
N HIS A 73 0.27 -14.10 -2.27
CA HIS A 73 -0.33 -12.92 -2.90
C HIS A 73 -1.35 -13.26 -3.99
N ASP A 74 -2.26 -12.33 -4.27
CA ASP A 74 -3.35 -12.46 -5.26
C ASP A 74 -2.98 -11.96 -6.68
N TRP A 75 -1.68 -11.81 -6.98
CA TRP A 75 -1.22 -11.45 -8.34
C TRP A 75 -1.41 -12.61 -9.30
N GLU A 76 -1.99 -12.34 -10.47
CA GLU A 76 -2.14 -13.34 -11.53
C GLU A 76 -0.74 -13.73 -12.07
N PRO A 77 -0.47 -15.02 -12.32
CA PRO A 77 0.77 -15.46 -12.93
C PRO A 77 0.96 -14.77 -14.28
N LEU A 78 2.16 -14.26 -14.56
CA LEU A 78 2.51 -13.83 -15.92
C LEU A 78 2.48 -15.07 -16.81
N SER A 79 1.74 -14.99 -17.91
CA SER A 79 1.63 -16.12 -18.80
C SER A 79 2.87 -16.16 -19.72
N PRO A 80 3.56 -17.30 -19.85
CA PRO A 80 4.73 -17.38 -20.72
C PRO A 80 4.38 -17.32 -22.22
N THR A 81 3.10 -17.33 -22.57
CA THR A 81 2.58 -17.47 -23.94
C THR A 81 1.97 -16.20 -24.54
N HIS A 82 1.73 -15.16 -23.73
CA HIS A 82 1.22 -13.87 -24.23
C HIS A 82 2.40 -12.92 -24.53
N SER A 83 2.28 -12.11 -25.59
CA SER A 83 3.22 -11.01 -25.85
C SER A 83 3.27 -10.07 -24.64
N GLU A 84 4.40 -9.42 -24.37
CA GLU A 84 4.58 -8.49 -23.22
C GLU A 84 3.47 -7.41 -23.13
N ASP A 85 2.77 -7.12 -24.25
CA ASP A 85 1.62 -6.20 -24.33
C ASP A 85 0.26 -6.78 -23.85
N ASP A 86 0.07 -8.10 -23.83
CA ASP A 86 -1.18 -8.78 -23.44
C ASP A 86 -1.24 -9.10 -21.93
N ASP A 87 -0.09 -9.16 -21.26
CA ASP A 87 0.03 -9.50 -19.83
C ASP A 87 -0.50 -8.39 -18.89
N TYR A 88 -0.73 -7.19 -19.41
CA TYR A 88 -1.26 -6.05 -18.64
C TYR A 88 -2.63 -5.64 -19.16
N LYS A 89 -3.65 -6.39 -18.75
CA LYS A 89 -5.04 -5.94 -18.91
C LYS A 89 -5.21 -4.58 -18.25
N ARG A 90 -5.87 -3.69 -18.98
CA ARG A 90 -6.25 -2.38 -18.47
C ARG A 90 -7.11 -2.54 -17.21
N THR A 91 -6.71 -1.86 -16.14
CA THR A 91 -7.52 -1.75 -14.93
C THR A 91 -8.68 -0.79 -15.21
N ASP A 92 -9.88 -1.33 -15.42
CA ASP A 92 -11.09 -0.54 -15.72
C ASP A 92 -11.84 -0.11 -14.45
N THR A 93 -11.66 -0.82 -13.34
CA THR A 93 -12.25 -0.52 -12.03
C THR A 93 -11.20 -0.58 -10.93
N LEU A 94 -11.48 -0.01 -9.76
CA LEU A 94 -10.62 -0.16 -8.58
C LEU A 94 -10.58 -1.62 -8.12
N ILE A 95 -9.38 -2.17 -7.93
CA ILE A 95 -9.17 -3.57 -7.54
C ILE A 95 -8.28 -3.64 -6.29
N GLU A 96 -8.69 -4.44 -5.30
CA GLU A 96 -7.84 -4.75 -4.15
C GLU A 96 -7.05 -6.03 -4.43
N LYS A 97 -5.72 -5.92 -4.38
CA LYS A 97 -4.78 -7.05 -4.44
C LYS A 97 -4.23 -7.28 -3.04
N VAL A 98 -4.47 -8.48 -2.51
CA VAL A 98 -4.10 -8.81 -1.13
C VAL A 98 -2.85 -9.67 -1.13
N SER A 99 -2.03 -9.49 -0.10
CA SER A 99 -0.83 -10.26 0.15
C SER A 99 -0.68 -10.50 1.65
N SER A 100 -0.05 -11.63 1.95
CA SER A 100 0.14 -12.11 3.31
C SER A 100 1.62 -12.03 3.65
N THR A 101 1.95 -11.37 4.75
CA THR A 101 3.34 -11.32 5.27
C THR A 101 3.41 -11.85 6.70
N MET A 102 2.33 -12.37 7.25
CA MET A 102 2.30 -13.04 8.54
C MET A 102 1.23 -14.12 8.53
N MET A 103 1.27 -14.98 9.54
CA MET A 103 0.20 -15.93 9.84
C MET A 103 -0.69 -15.35 10.95
N GLU A 104 -1.97 -15.69 10.94
CA GLU A 104 -2.92 -15.37 12.01
C GLU A 104 -3.82 -16.56 12.33
N ILE A 105 -4.32 -16.58 13.56
CA ILE A 105 -5.29 -17.60 14.01
C ILE A 105 -6.69 -17.03 13.73
N PRO A 106 -7.53 -17.70 12.92
CA PRO A 106 -8.90 -17.26 12.69
C PRO A 106 -9.71 -17.25 13.98
N TRP A 107 -10.47 -16.17 14.21
CA TRP A 107 -11.31 -16.02 15.40
C TRP A 107 -12.42 -17.08 15.51
N ASP A 108 -12.85 -17.64 14.37
CA ASP A 108 -13.89 -18.66 14.25
C ASP A 108 -13.38 -20.09 14.42
N ASN A 109 -12.05 -20.31 14.40
CA ASN A 109 -11.42 -21.63 14.54
C ASN A 109 -10.33 -21.62 15.64
N MET A 110 -10.64 -21.08 16.83
CA MET A 110 -9.71 -21.05 17.97
C MET A 110 -9.31 -22.43 18.50
N ASP A 111 -10.06 -23.49 18.17
CA ASP A 111 -9.78 -24.88 18.57
C ASP A 111 -8.85 -25.62 17.61
N ALA A 112 -8.55 -25.03 16.45
CA ALA A 112 -7.58 -25.56 15.50
C ALA A 112 -6.23 -24.85 15.72
N ASP A 113 -5.16 -25.61 15.96
CA ASP A 113 -3.77 -25.11 15.93
C ASP A 113 -3.33 -24.68 14.49
N ASP A 114 -4.29 -24.48 13.58
CA ASP A 114 -4.07 -24.18 12.17
C ASP A 114 -3.98 -22.67 11.97
N GLU A 115 -2.75 -22.16 11.90
CA GLU A 115 -2.50 -20.80 11.46
C GLU A 115 -2.80 -20.64 9.96
N VAL A 116 -3.43 -19.52 9.58
CA VAL A 116 -3.68 -19.18 8.17
C VAL A 116 -2.91 -17.92 7.76
N PRO A 117 -2.55 -17.76 6.48
CA PRO A 117 -1.93 -16.52 6.00
C PRO A 117 -2.86 -15.31 6.20
N ALA A 118 -2.37 -14.29 6.91
CA ALA A 118 -3.13 -13.09 7.22
C ALA A 118 -3.27 -12.18 5.99
N ARG A 119 -4.45 -11.57 5.81
CA ARG A 119 -4.73 -10.64 4.71
C ARG A 119 -4.28 -9.21 5.03
N ASN A 120 -3.00 -9.06 5.37
CA ASN A 120 -2.50 -7.89 6.09
C ASN A 120 -1.86 -6.80 5.21
N LEU A 121 -1.41 -7.12 3.99
CA LEU A 121 -0.90 -6.14 3.04
C LEU A 121 -1.86 -6.01 1.86
N VAL A 122 -2.43 -4.83 1.64
CA VAL A 122 -3.38 -4.61 0.54
C VAL A 122 -2.89 -3.50 -0.37
N PHE A 123 -2.83 -3.79 -1.67
CA PHE A 123 -2.68 -2.78 -2.72
C PHE A 123 -4.01 -2.50 -3.38
N VAL A 124 -4.43 -1.23 -3.35
CA VAL A 124 -5.54 -0.73 -4.13
C VAL A 124 -4.99 -0.23 -5.46
N ASP A 125 -5.19 -1.03 -6.51
CA ASP A 125 -4.86 -0.65 -7.88
C ASP A 125 -6.02 0.12 -8.51
N THR A 126 -5.74 1.30 -9.06
CA THR A 126 -6.76 2.19 -9.62
C THR A 126 -6.64 2.26 -11.14
N PRO A 127 -7.76 2.51 -11.86
CA PRO A 127 -7.68 2.92 -13.26
C PRO A 127 -6.81 4.16 -13.42
N GLY A 128 -6.18 4.29 -14.58
CA GLY A 128 -5.46 5.51 -14.93
C GLY A 128 -6.40 6.62 -15.37
N TYR A 129 -6.05 7.87 -15.05
CA TYR A 129 -6.94 8.99 -15.35
C TYR A 129 -6.95 9.39 -16.83
N GLY A 130 -5.85 9.29 -17.58
CA GLY A 130 -5.77 9.79 -18.96
C GLY A 130 -6.19 8.84 -20.10
N SER A 131 -6.80 7.68 -19.83
CA SER A 131 -7.21 6.72 -20.88
C SER A 131 -8.70 6.64 -21.12
N VAL A 132 -9.53 7.22 -20.25
CA VAL A 132 -10.99 7.24 -20.38
C VAL A 132 -11.40 8.63 -20.89
N VAL A 133 -12.55 8.70 -21.59
CA VAL A 133 -13.19 9.95 -22.01
C VAL A 133 -13.38 10.91 -20.82
N ASP A 134 -13.52 10.37 -19.60
CA ASP A 134 -13.68 11.13 -18.36
C ASP A 134 -12.63 10.73 -17.31
N ALA A 135 -11.53 11.49 -17.27
CA ALA A 135 -10.48 11.36 -16.25
C ALA A 135 -10.99 11.67 -14.82
N GLN A 136 -11.97 12.58 -14.73
CA GLN A 136 -12.53 13.03 -13.46
C GLN A 136 -13.33 11.91 -12.80
N ALA A 137 -14.11 11.15 -13.58
CA ALA A 137 -14.87 10.01 -13.07
C ALA A 137 -13.98 8.95 -12.37
N ASN A 138 -12.81 8.63 -12.95
CA ASN A 138 -11.87 7.69 -12.35
C ASN A 138 -11.26 8.24 -11.05
N PHE A 139 -10.96 9.54 -11.02
CA PHE A 139 -10.47 10.21 -9.82
C PHE A 139 -11.53 10.25 -8.72
N ASP A 140 -12.77 10.61 -9.07
CA ASP A 140 -13.91 10.66 -8.16
C ASP A 140 -14.22 9.28 -7.60
N MET A 141 -14.11 8.21 -8.40
CA MET A 141 -14.26 6.83 -7.92
C MET A 141 -13.24 6.50 -6.82
N PHE A 142 -11.96 6.86 -7.00
CA PHE A 142 -10.95 6.66 -5.97
C PHE A 142 -11.21 7.52 -4.73
N MET A 143 -11.59 8.78 -4.92
CA MET A 143 -11.91 9.69 -3.82
C MET A 143 -13.15 9.24 -3.02
N ALA A 144 -14.14 8.69 -3.70
CA ALA A 144 -15.33 8.10 -3.09
C ALA A 144 -14.96 6.85 -2.28
N TYR A 145 -14.11 5.96 -2.83
CA TYR A 145 -13.61 4.78 -2.13
C TYR A 145 -12.91 5.15 -0.81
N ILE A 146 -11.94 6.08 -0.84
CA ILE A 146 -11.23 6.49 0.39
C ILE A 146 -12.18 7.19 1.38
N GLY A 147 -13.11 8.02 0.89
CA GLY A 147 -14.13 8.67 1.70
C GLY A 147 -15.04 7.67 2.41
N GLN A 148 -15.48 6.63 1.69
CA GLN A 148 -16.30 5.57 2.25
C GLN A 148 -15.60 4.84 3.40
N THR A 149 -14.29 4.60 3.32
CA THR A 149 -13.56 3.96 4.45
C THR A 149 -13.60 4.81 5.72
N PHE A 150 -13.55 6.15 5.59
CA PHE A 150 -13.68 7.08 6.70
C PHE A 150 -15.12 7.08 7.25
N ASP A 151 -16.12 7.15 6.37
CA ASP A 151 -17.53 7.10 6.75
C ASP A 151 -17.90 5.81 7.47
N GLU A 152 -17.48 4.66 6.95
CA GLU A 152 -17.70 3.35 7.57
C GLU A 152 -17.09 3.28 8.96
N LYS A 153 -15.84 3.77 9.12
CA LYS A 153 -15.21 3.76 10.43
C LYS A 153 -15.89 4.71 11.40
N ASN A 154 -16.29 5.90 10.94
CA ASN A 154 -17.01 6.86 11.77
C ASN A 154 -18.37 6.33 12.23
N LYS A 155 -19.11 5.64 11.36
CA LYS A 155 -20.38 4.97 11.72
C LYS A 155 -20.20 3.88 12.78
N ARG A 156 -19.06 3.19 12.79
CA ARG A 156 -18.73 2.17 13.81
C ARG A 156 -18.29 2.76 15.15
N ILE A 157 -17.93 4.05 15.20
CA ILE A 157 -17.65 4.72 16.46
C ILE A 157 -19.01 5.14 17.05
N SER A 158 -19.34 4.63 18.24
CA SER A 158 -20.62 4.87 18.92
C SER A 158 -20.99 6.36 18.89
N PRO A 159 -22.16 6.75 18.36
CA PRO A 159 -22.62 8.13 18.37
C PRO A 159 -22.97 8.61 19.79
N PHE A 160 -23.12 7.69 20.75
CA PHE A 160 -23.49 7.97 22.14
C PHE A 160 -22.28 8.05 23.08
N THR A 161 -21.06 7.88 22.56
CA THR A 161 -19.85 7.93 23.36
C THR A 161 -18.95 9.05 22.84
N GLU A 162 -18.72 10.06 23.67
CA GLU A 162 -17.71 11.07 23.40
C GLU A 162 -16.32 10.43 23.49
N VAL A 163 -15.82 9.93 22.37
CA VAL A 163 -14.47 9.38 22.27
C VAL A 163 -13.48 10.52 22.01
N SER A 164 -12.55 10.73 22.93
CA SER A 164 -11.53 11.76 22.80
C SER A 164 -10.59 11.50 21.62
N ASN A 165 -10.01 12.55 21.03
CA ASN A 165 -9.03 12.42 19.93
C ASN A 165 -7.82 11.55 20.35
N ASN A 166 -7.40 11.62 21.61
CA ASN A 166 -6.29 10.81 22.12
C ASN A 166 -6.64 9.32 22.20
N GLU A 167 -7.89 9.00 22.54
CA GLU A 167 -8.37 7.62 22.58
C GLU A 167 -8.54 7.03 21.18
N LEU A 168 -9.04 7.82 20.23
CA LEU A 168 -9.04 7.44 18.80
C LEU A 168 -7.61 7.20 18.30
N MET A 169 -6.69 8.08 18.67
CA MET A 169 -5.29 7.95 18.28
C MET A 169 -4.70 6.63 18.79
N ARG A 170 -4.89 6.32 20.08
CA ARG A 170 -4.37 5.09 20.69
C ARG A 170 -5.01 3.83 20.11
N SER A 171 -6.32 3.86 19.87
CA SER A 171 -7.06 2.68 19.39
C SER A 171 -6.85 2.39 17.90
N LEU A 172 -6.62 3.44 17.09
CA LEU A 172 -6.50 3.30 15.64
C LEU A 172 -5.06 3.17 15.15
N VAL A 173 -4.06 3.72 15.86
CA VAL A 173 -2.65 3.57 15.50
C VAL A 173 -2.13 2.24 16.03
N THR A 174 -2.59 1.16 15.41
CA THR A 174 -2.21 -0.21 15.77
C THR A 174 -1.90 -1.02 14.53
N GLY A 175 -1.05 -2.04 14.67
CA GLY A 175 -0.74 -2.98 13.59
C GLY A 175 -1.79 -4.08 13.41
N VAL A 176 -2.86 -4.11 14.22
CA VAL A 176 -3.84 -5.20 14.27
C VAL A 176 -5.06 -4.99 13.35
N GLY A 177 -5.02 -4.01 12.46
CA GLY A 177 -6.11 -3.79 11.49
C GLY A 177 -7.34 -3.05 12.06
N ALA A 178 -7.13 -2.08 12.96
CA ALA A 178 -8.22 -1.31 13.57
C ALA A 178 -9.06 -0.45 12.60
N HIS A 179 -8.56 -0.25 11.37
CA HIS A 179 -9.18 0.55 10.31
C HIS A 179 -8.81 0.03 8.91
N LYS A 180 -9.54 0.49 7.89
CA LYS A 180 -9.32 0.17 6.46
C LYS A 180 -8.89 1.39 5.62
N PHE A 181 -8.39 2.43 6.27
CA PHE A 181 -7.91 3.64 5.60
C PHE A 181 -6.72 3.32 4.68
N ILE A 182 -6.51 4.15 3.66
CA ILE A 182 -5.29 4.11 2.85
C ILE A 182 -4.16 4.79 3.63
N ASP A 183 -3.17 4.00 4.02
CA ASP A 183 -2.01 4.46 4.76
C ASP A 183 -1.03 5.22 3.88
N VAL A 184 -0.77 4.74 2.67
CA VAL A 184 0.09 5.40 1.69
C VAL A 184 -0.57 5.37 0.32
N CYS A 185 -0.58 6.51 -0.35
CA CYS A 185 -0.96 6.63 -1.75
C CYS A 185 0.28 6.97 -2.57
N PHE A 186 0.80 6.02 -3.32
CA PHE A 186 1.87 6.27 -4.27
C PHE A 186 1.29 6.97 -5.49
N TYR A 187 1.76 8.19 -5.76
CA TYR A 187 1.35 8.97 -6.92
C TYR A 187 2.44 8.85 -8.00
N LEU A 188 2.16 8.09 -9.05
CA LEU A 188 3.10 7.77 -10.11
C LEU A 188 3.13 8.88 -11.16
N ILE A 189 4.33 9.40 -11.42
CA ILE A 189 4.61 10.47 -12.38
C ILE A 189 5.64 9.94 -13.39
N VAL A 190 5.43 10.21 -14.68
CA VAL A 190 6.34 9.79 -15.76
C VAL A 190 6.57 10.97 -16.70
N HIS A 191 7.83 11.24 -17.05
CA HIS A 191 8.32 12.31 -17.93
C HIS A 191 8.06 13.76 -17.48
N ARG A 192 6.84 14.10 -17.04
CA ARG A 192 6.47 15.46 -16.64
C ARG A 192 5.39 15.47 -15.56
N LEU A 193 5.42 16.51 -14.72
CA LEU A 193 4.32 16.83 -13.81
C LEU A 193 3.25 17.62 -14.57
N LYS A 194 2.01 17.13 -14.59
CA LYS A 194 0.86 17.82 -15.20
C LYS A 194 0.15 18.67 -14.14
N PRO A 195 -0.53 19.77 -14.52
CA PRO A 195 -1.31 20.57 -13.58
C PRO A 195 -2.40 19.76 -12.86
N ILE A 196 -3.03 18.80 -13.56
CA ILE A 196 -4.02 17.90 -12.97
C ILE A 196 -3.42 17.02 -11.86
N ASP A 197 -2.13 16.66 -11.98
CA ASP A 197 -1.45 15.84 -10.98
C ASP A 197 -1.32 16.59 -9.65
N VAL A 198 -1.04 17.90 -9.73
CA VAL A 198 -0.95 18.79 -8.55
C VAL A 198 -2.29 18.84 -7.82
N GLU A 199 -3.39 19.01 -8.55
CA GLU A 199 -4.73 19.09 -7.96
C GLU A 199 -5.17 17.74 -7.36
N TYR A 200 -4.92 16.63 -8.06
CA TYR A 200 -5.23 15.30 -7.55
C TYR A 200 -4.40 14.97 -6.31
N MET A 201 -3.10 15.26 -6.30
CA MET A 201 -2.28 15.09 -5.09
C MET A 201 -2.78 15.96 -3.93
N ARG A 202 -3.20 17.20 -4.19
CA ARG A 202 -3.79 18.09 -3.17
C ARG A 202 -5.02 17.46 -2.53
N LEU A 203 -5.98 17.02 -3.34
CA LEU A 203 -7.23 16.43 -2.87
C LEU A 203 -7.03 15.09 -2.14
N ILE A 204 -6.15 14.22 -2.64
CA ILE A 204 -5.82 12.94 -1.99
C ILE A 204 -5.12 13.17 -0.65
N SER A 205 -4.26 14.20 -0.56
CA SER A 205 -3.46 14.48 0.65
C SER A 205 -4.29 14.73 1.90
N GLU A 206 -5.55 15.16 1.74
CA GLU A 206 -6.47 15.36 2.85
C GLU A 206 -6.86 14.06 3.56
N LYS A 207 -6.81 12.92 2.86
CA LYS A 207 -7.35 11.63 3.34
C LYS A 207 -6.29 10.52 3.39
N ALA A 208 -5.24 10.58 2.57
CA ALA A 208 -4.17 9.58 2.54
C ALA A 208 -2.78 10.23 2.47
N ASN A 209 -1.73 9.52 2.89
CA ASN A 209 -0.35 10.01 2.80
C ASN A 209 0.18 9.85 1.37
N VAL A 210 0.22 10.95 0.63
CA VAL A 210 0.66 10.97 -0.77
C VAL A 210 2.20 10.90 -0.83
N VAL A 211 2.74 9.92 -1.55
CA VAL A 211 4.17 9.77 -1.83
C VAL A 211 4.38 9.84 -3.33
N PRO A 212 4.97 10.91 -3.88
CA PRO A 212 5.24 10.99 -5.31
C PRO A 212 6.37 10.02 -5.70
N VAL A 213 6.18 9.32 -6.83
CA VAL A 213 7.14 8.35 -7.37
C VAL A 213 7.33 8.65 -8.86
N VAL A 214 8.58 8.92 -9.25
CA VAL A 214 8.97 9.02 -10.66
C VAL A 214 9.19 7.60 -11.18
N CYS A 215 8.38 7.18 -12.14
CA CYS A 215 8.41 5.82 -12.68
C CYS A 215 9.10 5.77 -14.05
N LYS A 216 9.39 4.56 -14.52
CA LYS A 216 10.07 4.30 -15.81
C LYS A 216 11.38 5.08 -15.92
N VAL A 217 12.18 5.06 -14.86
CA VAL A 217 13.46 5.78 -14.83
C VAL A 217 14.53 5.12 -15.68
N ASP A 218 14.30 3.90 -16.12
CA ASP A 218 15.07 3.19 -17.14
C ASP A 218 14.89 3.78 -18.56
N THR A 219 13.80 4.51 -18.82
CA THR A 219 13.55 5.15 -20.11
C THR A 219 13.92 6.64 -20.13
N GLN A 220 14.62 7.13 -19.11
CA GLN A 220 14.96 8.55 -18.91
C GLN A 220 16.42 8.68 -18.53
N SER A 221 17.07 9.78 -18.91
CA SER A 221 18.44 10.03 -18.45
C SER A 221 18.46 10.38 -16.95
N GLU A 222 19.58 10.12 -16.27
CA GLU A 222 19.78 10.58 -14.88
C GLU A 222 19.50 12.08 -14.71
N GLN A 223 19.84 12.90 -15.72
CA GLN A 223 19.59 14.33 -15.68
C GLN A 223 18.09 14.65 -15.74
N ASP A 224 17.35 14.04 -16.66
CA ASP A 224 15.90 14.26 -16.79
C ASP A 224 15.15 13.86 -15.51
N VAL A 225 15.54 12.75 -14.89
CA VAL A 225 14.96 12.30 -13.62
C VAL A 225 15.25 13.31 -12.50
N ARG A 226 16.47 13.84 -12.42
CA ARG A 226 16.82 14.88 -11.43
C ARG A 226 16.00 16.14 -11.65
N ASP A 227 15.93 16.63 -12.89
CA ASP A 227 15.20 17.85 -13.23
C ASP A 227 13.70 17.69 -12.95
N LEU A 228 13.13 16.51 -13.26
CA LEU A 228 11.74 16.20 -12.94
C LEU A 228 11.49 16.18 -11.42
N LYS A 229 12.39 15.59 -10.61
CA LYS A 229 12.25 15.61 -9.14
C LYS A 229 12.28 17.02 -8.57
N VAL A 230 13.22 17.85 -9.03
CA VAL A 230 13.32 19.26 -8.61
C VAL A 230 12.06 20.02 -8.99
N ASN A 231 11.61 19.87 -10.23
CA ASN A 231 10.39 20.51 -10.72
C ASN A 231 9.17 20.09 -9.91
N VAL A 232 8.99 18.78 -9.64
CA VAL A 232 7.89 18.27 -8.82
C VAL A 232 7.89 18.91 -7.43
N LEU A 233 9.04 18.93 -6.75
CA LEU A 233 9.13 19.48 -5.40
C LEU A 233 8.86 20.98 -5.36
N ARG A 234 9.43 21.76 -6.29
CA ARG A 234 9.21 23.21 -6.37
C ARG A 234 7.76 23.54 -6.65
N THR A 235 7.15 22.90 -7.67
CA THR A 235 5.74 23.13 -8.00
C THR A 235 4.81 22.77 -6.84
N LEU A 236 5.02 21.62 -6.18
CA LEU A 236 4.18 21.22 -5.05
C LEU A 236 4.35 22.17 -3.85
N LYS A 237 5.56 22.66 -3.59
CA LYS A 237 5.83 23.66 -2.55
C LYS A 237 5.12 24.98 -2.85
N GLU A 238 5.28 25.51 -4.06
CA GLU A 238 4.66 26.77 -4.51
C GLU A 238 3.13 26.71 -4.46
N GLN A 239 2.57 25.54 -4.79
CA GLN A 239 1.13 25.30 -4.78
C GLN A 239 0.59 24.88 -3.40
N GLY A 240 1.44 24.78 -2.38
CA GLY A 240 1.03 24.40 -1.01
C GLY A 240 0.45 22.99 -0.91
N VAL A 241 0.85 22.06 -1.79
CA VAL A 241 0.40 20.66 -1.74
C VAL A 241 1.20 19.92 -0.68
N SER A 242 0.53 19.21 0.24
CA SER A 242 1.19 18.48 1.34
C SER A 242 1.43 17.02 0.96
N ILE A 243 2.66 16.65 0.63
CA ILE A 243 3.06 15.25 0.47
C ILE A 243 3.63 14.68 1.78
N TYR A 244 3.73 13.36 1.86
CA TYR A 244 4.42 12.68 2.96
C TYR A 244 5.93 12.69 2.73
N THR A 245 6.65 13.47 3.52
CA THR A 245 8.07 13.78 3.30
C THR A 245 9.06 12.95 4.13
N PHE A 246 8.59 11.90 4.81
CA PHE A 246 9.46 11.02 5.64
C PHE A 246 10.32 11.79 6.65
N ARG A 247 9.76 12.86 7.26
CA ARG A 247 10.42 13.77 8.23
C ARG A 247 11.53 14.65 7.64
N ILE A 248 11.58 14.80 6.31
CA ILE A 248 12.47 15.73 5.61
C ILE A 248 11.66 16.96 5.21
N ASP A 249 12.18 18.16 5.41
CA ASP A 249 11.52 19.39 4.96
C ASP A 249 11.63 19.55 3.43
N TYR A 250 10.71 20.33 2.85
CA TYR A 250 10.67 20.57 1.40
C TYR A 250 11.98 21.17 0.86
N ASP A 251 12.56 22.12 1.58
CA ASP A 251 13.79 22.80 1.16
C ASP A 251 14.97 21.83 1.08
N ARG A 252 15.10 20.96 2.08
CA ARG A 252 16.08 19.90 2.08
C ARG A 252 15.82 18.87 0.99
N LEU A 253 14.57 18.48 0.73
CA LEU A 253 14.25 17.58 -0.39
C LEU A 253 14.64 18.19 -1.74
N ILE A 254 14.38 19.48 -1.95
CA ILE A 254 14.77 20.20 -3.17
C ILE A 254 16.29 20.19 -3.32
N HIS A 255 17.02 20.56 -2.27
CA HIS A 255 18.49 20.55 -2.28
C HIS A 255 19.05 19.14 -2.53
N MET A 256 18.45 18.10 -1.95
CA MET A 256 18.83 16.72 -2.22
C MET A 256 18.62 16.36 -3.70
N ALA A 257 17.46 16.72 -4.28
CA ALA A 257 17.16 16.45 -5.69
C ALA A 257 18.11 17.19 -6.65
N GLU A 258 18.43 18.46 -6.38
CA GLU A 258 19.38 19.27 -7.17
C GLU A 258 20.78 18.65 -7.21
N ASN A 259 21.21 18.06 -6.08
CA ASN A 259 22.50 17.38 -5.96
C ASN A 259 22.47 15.90 -6.35
N GLY A 260 21.32 15.38 -6.82
CA GLY A 260 21.16 13.95 -7.15
C GLY A 260 21.27 13.01 -5.96
N GLN A 261 21.04 13.50 -4.73
CA GLN A 261 21.04 12.69 -3.52
C GLN A 261 19.73 11.90 -3.41
N VAL A 262 19.86 10.59 -3.24
CA VAL A 262 18.74 9.70 -2.88
C VAL A 262 18.39 9.85 -1.40
N GLY A 263 17.18 9.47 -1.00
CA GLY A 263 16.81 9.49 0.42
C GLY A 263 15.40 10.00 0.74
N GLY A 264 14.67 10.50 -0.25
CA GLY A 264 13.36 11.09 -0.03
C GLY A 264 12.54 11.28 -1.29
N PRO A 265 11.26 11.64 -1.15
CA PRO A 265 10.36 11.81 -2.28
C PRO A 265 10.74 13.04 -3.12
N PRO A 266 10.50 13.02 -4.45
CA PRO A 266 9.97 11.88 -5.21
C PRO A 266 11.01 10.76 -5.38
N PHE A 267 10.57 9.51 -5.21
CA PHE A 267 11.45 8.34 -5.40
C PHE A 267 11.53 7.96 -6.87
N ALA A 268 12.72 7.63 -7.37
CA ALA A 268 12.92 7.12 -8.73
C ALA A 268 12.78 5.60 -8.76
N VAL A 269 11.84 5.05 -9.51
CA VAL A 269 11.57 3.60 -9.57
C VAL A 269 11.51 3.09 -11.01
N SER A 270 12.12 1.93 -11.23
CA SER A 270 12.06 1.19 -12.49
C SER A 270 11.33 -0.14 -12.28
N ASN A 271 10.38 -0.41 -13.18
CA ASN A 271 9.53 -1.60 -13.16
C ASN A 271 10.10 -2.75 -14.01
N THR A 272 11.23 -2.55 -14.67
CA THR A 272 11.90 -3.58 -15.47
C THR A 272 12.45 -4.63 -14.51
N SER A 273 11.92 -5.85 -14.56
CA SER A 273 12.61 -7.02 -14.02
C SER A 273 13.99 -7.06 -14.65
N VAL A 274 15.05 -7.09 -13.84
CA VAL A 274 16.44 -7.14 -14.32
C VAL A 274 16.56 -8.36 -15.25
N LYS A 275 16.44 -8.16 -16.57
CA LYS A 275 16.80 -9.18 -17.54
C LYS A 275 18.33 -9.30 -17.41
N PRO A 276 18.90 -10.51 -17.20
CA PRO A 276 20.33 -10.67 -17.27
C PRO A 276 20.78 -10.12 -18.62
N VAL A 277 21.77 -9.21 -18.59
CA VAL A 277 22.28 -8.51 -19.77
C VAL A 277 22.51 -9.52 -20.88
N SER A 278 21.69 -9.49 -21.94
CA SER A 278 22.01 -10.22 -23.17
C SER A 278 23.31 -9.63 -23.69
N ALA A 279 24.27 -10.49 -24.02
CA ALA A 279 25.59 -10.12 -24.52
C ALA A 279 25.56 -9.44 -25.92
N ASP A 280 24.39 -9.10 -26.42
CA ASP A 280 24.19 -8.47 -27.71
C ASP A 280 24.45 -6.96 -27.60
N ALA A 281 25.68 -6.58 -27.94
CA ALA A 281 26.27 -5.26 -27.84
C ALA A 281 25.67 -4.18 -28.77
N ASN A 282 24.46 -4.40 -29.32
CA ASN A 282 23.90 -3.57 -30.39
C ASN A 282 22.58 -2.85 -30.06
N ASP A 283 22.06 -2.95 -28.84
CA ASP A 283 20.82 -2.27 -28.44
C ASP A 283 21.05 -1.21 -27.34
N HIS A 284 22.21 -0.53 -27.41
CA HIS A 284 22.61 0.45 -26.43
C HIS A 284 21.93 1.81 -26.66
N ILE A 285 20.83 2.03 -25.95
CA ILE A 285 20.45 3.37 -25.54
C ILE A 285 21.60 3.94 -24.69
N ALA A 286 22.34 4.90 -25.24
CA ALA A 286 23.59 5.42 -24.69
C ALA A 286 23.38 6.46 -23.56
N PHE A 287 22.53 6.17 -22.58
CA PHE A 287 22.46 6.95 -21.35
C PHE A 287 22.53 6.06 -20.11
N LYS A 288 23.19 6.57 -19.07
CA LYS A 288 23.23 5.92 -17.76
C LYS A 288 21.83 6.03 -17.13
N PRO A 289 21.14 4.90 -16.85
CA PRO A 289 19.82 4.93 -16.24
C PRO A 289 19.91 5.36 -14.77
N ALA A 290 18.86 6.01 -14.25
CA ALA A 290 18.86 6.45 -12.86
C ALA A 290 18.77 5.26 -11.88
N ALA A 291 19.32 5.46 -10.67
CA ALA A 291 19.27 4.45 -9.62
C ALA A 291 17.83 4.12 -9.21
N ASN A 292 17.52 2.83 -9.07
CA ASN A 292 16.22 2.35 -8.61
C ASN A 292 16.12 2.45 -7.08
N GLU A 293 15.25 3.32 -6.58
CA GLU A 293 15.03 3.59 -5.15
C GLU A 293 13.94 2.73 -4.51
N LEU A 294 13.37 1.76 -5.24
CA LEU A 294 12.34 0.87 -4.71
C LEU A 294 12.73 0.14 -3.40
N PRO A 295 13.97 -0.37 -3.24
CA PRO A 295 14.38 -0.98 -1.96
C PRO A 295 14.36 0.01 -0.79
N LEU A 296 14.78 1.25 -1.02
CA LEU A 296 14.74 2.31 -0.02
C LEU A 296 13.30 2.67 0.33
N LEU A 297 12.44 2.84 -0.68
CA LEU A 297 11.02 3.15 -0.49
C LEU A 297 10.32 2.10 0.37
N ARG A 298 10.58 0.81 0.13
CA ARG A 298 10.07 -0.29 0.95
C ARG A 298 10.53 -0.21 2.39
N LYS A 299 11.84 -0.09 2.60
CA LYS A 299 12.41 0.05 3.94
C LYS A 299 11.82 1.23 4.71
N LEU A 300 11.55 2.33 4.00
CA LEU A 300 10.90 3.50 4.60
C LEU A 300 9.44 3.19 4.98
N VAL A 301 8.65 2.64 4.07
CA VAL A 301 7.21 2.42 4.26
C VAL A 301 6.90 1.27 5.21
N LEU A 302 7.62 0.15 5.10
CA LEU A 302 7.29 -1.11 5.77
C LEU A 302 8.03 -1.30 7.10
N GLU A 303 9.21 -0.72 7.25
CA GLU A 303 10.05 -0.94 8.45
C GLU A 303 10.19 0.34 9.29
N THR A 304 10.77 1.39 8.71
CA THR A 304 11.30 2.50 9.53
C THR A 304 10.27 3.58 9.84
N GLN A 305 9.28 3.83 8.97
CA GLN A 305 8.28 4.87 9.15
C GLN A 305 6.86 4.34 9.31
N ILE A 306 6.63 3.02 9.37
CA ILE A 306 5.30 2.43 9.40
C ILE A 306 4.40 2.99 10.53
N THR A 307 4.95 3.14 11.74
CA THR A 307 4.22 3.75 12.87
C THR A 307 3.88 5.20 12.59
N ASN A 308 4.81 5.97 12.04
CA ASN A 308 4.56 7.38 11.69
C ASN A 308 3.50 7.48 10.60
N ILE A 309 3.56 6.66 9.56
CA ILE A 309 2.56 6.61 8.49
C ILE A 309 1.17 6.39 9.11
N ARG A 310 0.98 5.35 9.92
CA ARG A 310 -0.29 5.08 10.63
C ARG A 310 -0.75 6.26 11.47
N GLN A 311 0.15 6.91 12.21
CA GLN A 311 -0.17 8.10 13.00
C GLN A 311 -0.72 9.24 12.12
N PHE A 312 -0.10 9.51 10.98
CA PHE A 312 -0.56 10.53 10.05
C PHE A 312 -1.89 10.15 9.40
N THR A 313 -2.08 8.88 9.03
CA THR A 313 -3.37 8.36 8.51
C THR A 313 -4.49 8.62 9.51
N VAL A 314 -4.30 8.23 10.77
CA VAL A 314 -5.30 8.40 11.83
C VAL A 314 -5.54 9.87 12.14
N LYS A 315 -4.50 10.71 12.13
CA LYS A 315 -4.65 12.16 12.29
C LYS A 315 -5.53 12.78 11.19
N LYS A 316 -5.40 12.33 9.94
CA LYS A 316 -6.26 12.76 8.82
C LYS A 316 -7.71 12.38 9.06
N PHE A 317 -7.97 11.15 9.51
CA PHE A 317 -9.31 10.71 9.90
C PHE A 317 -9.90 11.56 11.04
N ILE A 318 -9.14 11.81 12.11
CA ILE A 318 -9.59 12.62 13.26
C ILE A 318 -9.95 14.05 12.80
N ASN A 319 -9.10 14.67 11.98
CA ASN A 319 -9.35 15.99 11.42
C ASN A 319 -10.60 16.02 10.54
N TRP A 320 -10.75 15.02 9.66
CA TRP A 320 -11.94 14.86 8.83
C TRP A 320 -13.20 14.68 9.67
N ARG A 321 -13.16 13.82 10.70
CA ARG A 321 -14.28 13.56 11.62
C ARG A 321 -14.69 14.85 12.36
N GLY A 322 -13.73 15.62 12.84
CA GLY A 322 -13.98 16.91 13.50
C GLY A 322 -14.71 17.89 12.59
N LYS A 323 -14.28 18.03 11.33
CA LYS A 323 -14.98 18.86 10.32
C LYS A 323 -16.40 18.36 10.06
N HIS A 324 -16.59 17.05 9.93
CA HIS A 324 -17.88 16.45 9.63
C HIS A 324 -18.89 16.61 10.78
N LEU A 325 -18.46 16.43 12.03
CA LEU A 325 -19.29 16.66 13.22
C LEU A 325 -19.68 18.13 13.35
N ALA A 326 -18.77 19.06 13.08
CA ALA A 326 -19.06 20.49 13.10
C ALA A 326 -20.10 20.88 12.03
N GLN A 327 -20.01 20.32 10.82
CA GLN A 327 -21.00 20.54 9.77
C GLN A 327 -22.38 20.00 10.16
N GLN A 328 -22.46 18.81 10.76
CA GLN A 328 -23.72 18.25 11.25
C GLN A 328 -24.35 19.13 12.34
N GLN A 329 -23.56 19.63 13.28
CA GLN A 329 -24.07 20.54 14.33
C GLN A 329 -24.62 21.85 13.74
N GLN A 330 -23.92 22.43 12.76
CA GLN A 330 -24.39 23.64 12.08
C GLN A 330 -25.72 23.40 11.33
N GLN A 331 -25.86 22.26 10.65
CA GLN A 331 -27.11 21.90 9.97
C GLN A 331 -28.27 21.70 10.95
N HIS A 332 -28.03 21.04 12.09
CA HIS A 332 -29.06 20.87 13.13
C HIS A 332 -29.48 22.21 13.74
N GLN A 333 -28.53 23.12 13.99
CA GLN A 333 -28.84 24.46 14.50
C GLN A 333 -29.64 25.29 13.49
N GLN A 334 -29.32 25.22 12.19
CA GLN A 334 -30.08 25.90 11.14
C GLN A 334 -31.51 25.36 11.04
N GLN A 335 -31.71 24.04 11.11
CA GLN A 335 -33.04 23.45 11.11
C GLN A 335 -33.87 23.84 12.34
N GLN A 336 -33.27 23.87 13.53
CA GLN A 336 -33.95 24.33 14.75
C GLN A 336 -34.32 25.82 14.68
N GLN A 337 -33.46 26.67 14.12
CA GLN A 337 -33.75 28.10 13.91
C GLN A 337 -34.87 28.32 12.88
N GLN A 338 -34.89 27.57 11.77
CA GLN A 338 -35.98 27.65 10.79
C GLN A 338 -37.32 27.17 11.39
N SER A 339 -37.29 26.12 12.20
CA SER A 339 -38.48 25.59 12.89
C SER A 339 -39.06 26.58 13.89
N SER A 340 -38.18 27.26 14.65
CA SER A 340 -38.58 28.25 15.65
C SER A 340 -39.01 29.60 15.06
N GLN A 341 -38.51 29.99 13.88
CA GLN A 341 -39.00 31.18 13.16
C GLN A 341 -40.37 30.98 12.48
N GLN A 342 -40.70 29.75 12.09
CA GLN A 342 -42.02 29.46 11.48
C GLN A 342 -43.15 29.37 12.52
N GLN A 343 -42.85 28.97 13.75
CA GLN A 343 -43.87 28.82 14.81
C GLN A 343 -44.70 30.10 15.09
N PRO A 344 -44.11 31.30 15.24
CA PRO A 344 -44.88 32.53 15.42
C PRO A 344 -45.76 32.88 14.21
N TYR A 345 -45.27 32.63 12.98
CA TYR A 345 -46.03 32.90 11.75
C TYR A 345 -47.27 32.02 11.63
N TYR A 346 -47.16 30.73 11.93
CA TYR A 346 -48.32 29.83 11.95
C TYR A 346 -49.31 30.21 13.05
N GLN A 347 -48.82 30.56 14.24
CA GLN A 347 -49.69 30.93 15.36
C GLN A 347 -50.40 32.28 15.10
N GLN A 348 -49.71 33.26 14.52
CA GLN A 348 -50.29 34.56 14.15
C GLN A 348 -51.34 34.45 13.02
N HIS A 349 -51.10 33.60 12.02
CA HIS A 349 -52.11 33.28 11.00
C HIS A 349 -53.34 32.59 11.60
N GLN A 350 -53.16 31.69 12.58
CA GLN A 350 -54.26 31.01 13.24
C GLN A 350 -55.11 31.98 14.09
N TYR A 351 -54.48 32.92 14.80
CA TYR A 351 -55.19 33.98 15.53
C TYR A 351 -55.93 34.94 14.60
N GLN A 352 -55.36 35.31 13.45
CA GLN A 352 -56.06 36.17 12.47
C GLN A 352 -57.25 35.49 11.79
N GLN A 353 -57.22 34.16 11.62
CA GLN A 353 -58.36 33.41 11.10
C GLN A 353 -59.48 33.26 12.13
N ALA A 354 -59.16 33.19 13.43
CA ALA A 354 -60.15 33.09 14.51
C ALA A 354 -60.81 34.43 14.87
N ALA A 355 -60.25 35.56 14.44
CA ALA A 355 -60.75 36.91 14.73
C ALA A 355 -61.63 37.52 13.61
N ARG A 356 -61.88 36.77 12.53
CA ARG A 356 -62.88 37.06 11.50
C ARG A 356 -64.10 36.19 11.72
#